data_AF-A0A932A5M5-F1
#
_entry.id   AF-A0A932A5M5-F1
#
_cell.length_a   1.000
_cell.length_b   1.000
_cell.length_c   1.000
_cell.angle_alpha   90.00
_cell.angle_beta   90.00
_cell.angle_gamma   90.00
#
_symmetry.space_group_name_H-M   'P 1'
#
loop_
_entity.id
_entity.type
_entity.pdbx_description
1 polymer ?
#
loop_
_entity_poly.entity_id
_entity_poly.type
_entity_poly.pdbx_seq_one_letter_code
_entity_poly.pdbx_strand_id
1 'polypeptide(L)'
;MRFAEAQVRSVGRIARGVKGITLGKGDQVVGMEVIAPQSKANILTVTENGYGKRTDADEYRSQSRGGKGIITIKTTDRNGRVVGMIEAPDESDVMIITDQGQVIRMQAKGISVIGRNTQGVRLINLSEGERVVAVAPVVEKDDEDEEIAKNI
;
A
#
# COMPACT_ATOMS: atom_id res chain seq x y z
N MET A 1 1.11 11.21 -2.82
CA MET A 1 1.76 12.11 -3.80
C MET A 1 1.92 11.30 -5.08
N ARG A 2 1.48 11.79 -6.23
CA ARG A 2 1.67 11.13 -7.54
C ARG A 2 2.27 12.15 -8.49
N PHE A 3 3.38 11.82 -9.14
CA PHE A 3 4.03 12.69 -10.13
C PHE A 3 4.66 11.82 -11.22
N ALA A 4 4.89 12.41 -12.40
CA ALA A 4 5.55 11.72 -13.50
C ALA A 4 7.04 11.55 -13.21
N GLU A 5 7.59 10.36 -13.45
CA GLU A 5 9.00 10.03 -13.26
C GLU A 5 9.94 11.05 -13.93
N ALA A 6 9.57 11.54 -15.13
CA ALA A 6 10.33 12.56 -15.87
C ALA A 6 10.60 13.87 -15.10
N GLN A 7 9.90 14.13 -13.98
CA GLN A 7 10.20 15.24 -13.06
C GLN A 7 11.43 15.01 -12.17
N VAL A 8 12.02 13.81 -12.24
CA VAL A 8 13.23 13.40 -11.54
C VAL A 8 14.32 13.22 -12.59
N ARG A 9 15.41 13.96 -12.44
CA ARG A 9 16.61 13.76 -13.26
C ARG A 9 17.37 12.54 -12.77
N SER A 10 18.00 11.82 -13.70
CA SER A 10 18.95 10.77 -13.37
C SER A 10 20.12 11.34 -12.57
N VAL A 11 20.56 10.61 -11.55
CA VAL A 11 21.72 10.94 -10.71
C VAL A 11 22.57 9.69 -10.51
N GLY A 12 23.87 9.88 -10.27
CA GLY A 12 24.78 8.77 -9.97
C GLY A 12 24.51 8.16 -8.59
N ARG A 13 24.98 6.92 -8.38
CA ARG A 13 24.75 6.12 -7.15
C ARG A 13 25.15 6.80 -5.83
N ILE A 14 26.13 7.71 -5.86
CA ILE A 14 26.63 8.45 -4.68
C ILE A 14 25.82 9.71 -4.35
N ALA A 15 24.81 10.05 -5.15
CA ALA A 15 24.00 11.24 -4.94
C ALA A 15 22.98 11.05 -3.80
N ARG A 16 22.60 12.14 -3.14
CA ARG A 16 21.56 12.14 -2.10
C ARG A 16 20.12 11.97 -2.64
N GLY A 17 19.93 11.98 -3.95
CA GLY A 17 18.61 11.98 -4.59
C GLY A 17 17.94 13.36 -4.59
N VAL A 18 16.62 13.36 -4.82
CA VAL A 18 15.79 14.57 -4.84
C VAL A 18 14.53 14.37 -4.00
N LYS A 19 13.92 15.47 -3.54
CA LYS A 19 12.69 15.39 -2.71
C LYS A 19 11.50 14.87 -3.52
N GLY A 20 10.88 13.77 -3.09
CA GLY A 20 9.63 13.25 -3.68
C GLY A 20 8.37 13.91 -3.11
N ILE A 21 8.29 14.06 -1.78
CA ILE A 21 7.13 14.59 -1.05
C ILE A 21 7.61 15.48 0.12
N THR A 22 6.82 16.49 0.48
CA THR A 22 7.02 17.25 1.72
C THR A 22 6.18 16.64 2.83
N LEU A 23 6.83 16.20 3.91
CA LEU A 23 6.23 15.53 5.06
C LEU A 23 5.90 16.51 6.18
N GLY A 24 4.88 16.17 6.99
CA GLY A 24 4.61 16.83 8.26
C GLY A 24 5.66 16.46 9.33
N LYS A 25 5.60 17.12 10.48
CA LYS A 25 6.50 16.83 11.60
C LYS A 25 6.18 15.42 12.15
N GLY A 26 7.16 14.53 12.10
CA GLY A 26 7.02 13.15 12.59
C GLY A 26 6.41 12.17 11.59
N ASP A 27 6.03 12.64 10.39
CA ASP A 27 5.57 11.78 9.31
C ASP A 27 6.77 11.09 8.62
N GLN A 28 6.50 9.93 8.05
CA GLN A 28 7.45 9.17 7.23
C GLN A 28 6.75 8.62 5.98
N VAL A 29 7.54 8.31 4.95
CA VAL A 29 7.05 7.58 3.79
C VAL A 29 6.95 6.11 4.17
N VAL A 30 5.78 5.50 3.96
CA VAL A 30 5.50 4.09 4.31
C VAL A 30 5.39 3.17 3.10
N GLY A 31 5.34 3.74 1.89
CA GLY A 31 5.21 2.98 0.65
C GLY A 31 5.38 3.86 -0.58
N MET A 32 5.66 3.23 -1.71
CA MET A 32 5.79 3.86 -3.02
C MET A 32 5.36 2.85 -4.08
N GLU A 33 4.48 3.26 -4.98
CA GLU A 33 3.99 2.42 -6.09
C GLU A 33 4.22 3.10 -7.43
N VAL A 34 4.59 2.30 -8.43
CA VAL A 34 4.74 2.75 -9.81
C VAL A 34 3.45 2.42 -10.56
N ILE A 35 2.67 3.45 -10.89
CA ILE A 35 1.41 3.25 -11.61
C ILE A 35 1.66 3.37 -13.11
N ALA A 36 1.57 2.24 -13.81
CA ALA A 36 1.66 2.22 -15.26
C ALA A 36 0.57 3.09 -15.90
N PRO A 37 0.84 3.77 -17.02
CA PRO A 37 -0.19 4.50 -17.76
C PRO A 37 -1.37 3.58 -18.09
N GLN A 38 -2.60 4.06 -17.89
CA GLN A 38 -3.84 3.32 -18.15
C GLN A 38 -4.05 2.04 -17.31
N SER A 39 -3.25 1.82 -16.26
CA SER A 39 -3.51 0.73 -15.32
C SER A 39 -4.83 0.96 -14.58
N LYS A 40 -5.67 -0.07 -14.51
CA LYS A 40 -6.84 -0.13 -13.61
C LYS A 40 -6.44 -0.56 -12.20
N ALA A 41 -5.28 -0.06 -11.75
CA ALA A 41 -4.71 -0.40 -10.46
C ALA A 41 -5.64 0.06 -9.33
N ASN A 42 -5.90 -0.85 -8.40
CA ASN A 42 -6.49 -0.50 -7.12
C ASN A 42 -5.39 -0.43 -6.08
N ILE A 43 -5.33 0.67 -5.35
CA ILE A 43 -4.33 0.88 -4.30
C ILE A 43 -4.95 0.49 -2.97
N LEU A 44 -4.46 -0.61 -2.39
CA LEU A 44 -4.78 -1.01 -1.03
C LEU A 44 -3.98 -0.14 -0.07
N THR A 45 -4.66 0.48 0.90
CA THR A 45 -4.02 1.14 2.04
C THR A 45 -4.51 0.48 3.33
N VAL A 46 -3.59 0.11 4.22
CA VAL A 46 -3.88 -0.55 5.51
C VAL A 46 -3.31 0.28 6.67
N THR A 47 -4.05 0.36 7.77
CA THR A 47 -3.69 1.07 8.99
C THR A 47 -3.44 0.12 10.16
N GLU A 48 -2.73 0.60 11.18
CA GLU A 48 -2.23 -0.23 12.29
C GLU A 48 -3.34 -0.90 13.11
N ASN A 49 -4.53 -0.30 13.19
CA ASN A 49 -5.68 -0.89 13.89
C ASN A 49 -6.55 -1.81 13.00
N GLY A 50 -5.99 -2.35 11.91
CA GLY A 50 -6.67 -3.37 11.10
C GLY A 50 -7.76 -2.81 10.17
N TYR A 51 -7.74 -1.51 9.89
CA TYR A 51 -8.63 -0.88 8.91
C TYR A 51 -7.91 -0.67 7.58
N GLY A 52 -8.67 -0.65 6.50
CA GLY A 52 -8.12 -0.37 5.19
C GLY A 52 -9.18 -0.33 4.11
N LYS A 53 -8.72 -0.12 2.88
CA LYS A 53 -9.57 -0.04 1.70
C LYS A 53 -8.73 -0.09 0.45
N ARG A 54 -9.37 -0.45 -0.65
CA ARG A 54 -8.86 -0.22 -1.99
C ARG A 54 -9.41 1.09 -2.54
N THR A 55 -8.63 1.79 -3.33
CA THR A 55 -9.07 2.98 -4.05
C THR A 55 -8.50 2.96 -5.45
N ASP A 56 -9.32 3.33 -6.42
CA ASP A 56 -8.90 3.43 -7.82
C ASP A 56 -7.70 4.40 -7.94
N ALA A 57 -6.66 3.96 -8.64
CA ALA A 57 -5.47 4.77 -8.88
C ALA A 57 -5.79 6.10 -9.59
N ASP A 58 -6.87 6.18 -10.37
CA ASP A 58 -7.30 7.39 -11.07
C ASP A 58 -7.83 8.47 -10.13
N GLU A 59 -8.29 8.11 -8.92
CA GLU A 59 -8.62 9.12 -7.91
C GLU A 59 -7.39 9.91 -7.44
N TYR A 60 -6.19 9.35 -7.62
CA TYR A 60 -4.92 10.00 -7.31
C TYR A 60 -4.47 10.85 -8.50
N ARG A 61 -4.97 12.09 -8.56
CA ARG A 61 -4.53 13.06 -9.58
C ARG A 61 -3.01 13.29 -9.52
N SER A 62 -2.40 13.49 -10.69
CA SER A 62 -1.01 13.93 -10.79
C SER A 62 -0.82 15.30 -10.15
N GLN A 63 0.32 15.48 -9.47
CA GLN A 63 0.74 16.70 -8.79
C GLN A 63 2.21 16.99 -9.10
N SER A 64 2.66 18.21 -8.81
CA SER A 64 4.08 18.55 -8.88
C SER A 64 4.86 17.83 -7.77
N ARG A 65 6.00 17.22 -8.14
CA ARG A 65 6.91 16.57 -7.20
C ARG A 65 7.31 17.51 -6.06
N GLY A 66 7.42 16.97 -4.85
CA GLY A 66 7.85 17.71 -3.66
C GLY A 66 6.74 18.47 -2.93
N GLY A 67 5.50 18.47 -3.43
CA GLY A 67 4.34 18.98 -2.70
C GLY A 67 3.94 18.14 -1.47
N LYS A 68 2.88 18.56 -0.76
CA LYS A 68 2.36 17.87 0.44
C LYS A 68 1.49 16.63 0.15
N GLY A 69 1.13 16.39 -1.11
CA GLY A 69 0.25 15.29 -1.49
C GLY A 69 -1.24 15.61 -1.34
N ILE A 70 -2.04 14.56 -1.24
CA ILE A 70 -3.50 14.56 -1.01
C ILE A 70 -3.83 13.42 -0.04
N ILE A 71 -4.96 13.52 0.67
CA ILE A 71 -5.40 12.51 1.63
C ILE A 71 -5.68 11.18 0.94
N THR A 72 -5.02 10.09 1.37
CA THR A 72 -5.27 8.71 0.86
C THR A 72 -6.25 7.93 1.72
N ILE A 73 -6.25 8.18 3.03
CA ILE A 73 -7.14 7.61 4.04
C ILE A 73 -7.13 8.56 5.24
N LYS A 74 -8.24 8.63 5.98
CA LYS A 74 -8.31 9.39 7.24
C LYS A 74 -7.71 8.57 8.39
N THR A 75 -6.55 8.99 8.88
CA THR A 75 -5.93 8.44 10.10
C THR A 75 -6.57 9.07 11.33
N THR A 76 -7.51 8.36 11.94
CA THR A 76 -8.17 8.75 13.20
C THR A 76 -7.73 7.80 14.33
N ASP A 77 -8.07 8.08 15.58
CA ASP A 77 -7.76 7.19 16.71
C ASP A 77 -8.29 5.77 16.50
N ARG A 78 -9.44 5.64 15.79
CA ARG A 78 -9.98 4.35 15.36
C ARG A 78 -9.04 3.60 14.42
N ASN A 79 -8.46 4.29 13.44
CA ASN A 79 -7.66 3.70 12.38
C ASN A 79 -6.20 3.49 12.79
N GLY A 80 -5.66 4.44 13.54
CA GLY A 80 -4.23 4.64 13.71
C GLY A 80 -3.54 5.07 12.41
N ARG A 81 -2.21 4.95 12.40
CA ARG A 81 -1.31 5.31 11.31
C ARG A 81 -1.38 4.32 10.16
N VAL A 82 -1.02 4.79 8.96
CA VAL A 82 -0.86 3.90 7.80
C VAL A 82 0.38 3.04 7.99
N VAL A 83 0.23 1.74 7.76
CA VAL A 83 1.31 0.75 7.86
C VAL A 83 1.88 0.42 6.49
N GLY A 84 1.02 0.35 5.47
CA GLY A 84 1.47 0.10 4.11
C GLY A 84 0.44 0.45 3.06
N MET A 85 0.95 0.56 1.84
CA MET A 85 0.22 0.83 0.63
C MET A 85 0.80 -0.04 -0.47
N ILE A 86 -0.03 -0.83 -1.13
CA ILE A 86 0.37 -1.71 -2.24
C ILE A 86 -0.64 -1.65 -3.37
N GLU A 87 -0.21 -1.92 -4.60
CA GLU A 87 -1.14 -2.27 -5.67
C GLU A 87 -1.79 -3.63 -5.35
N ALA A 88 -3.12 -3.70 -5.47
CA ALA A 88 -3.91 -4.88 -5.17
C ALA A 88 -5.03 -5.06 -6.21
N PRO A 89 -4.70 -5.60 -7.40
CA PRO A 89 -5.68 -5.97 -8.41
C PRO A 89 -6.68 -6.98 -7.86
N ASP A 90 -7.88 -7.09 -8.46
CA ASP A 90 -8.94 -7.96 -7.95
C ASP A 90 -8.51 -9.42 -7.77
N GLU A 91 -7.67 -9.93 -8.68
CA GLU A 91 -7.22 -11.32 -8.68
C GLU A 91 -6.01 -11.59 -7.80
N SER A 92 -5.48 -10.56 -7.13
CA SER A 92 -4.36 -10.74 -6.20
C SER A 92 -4.85 -11.14 -4.82
N ASP A 93 -3.96 -11.80 -4.09
CA ASP A 93 -4.09 -11.96 -2.65
C ASP A 93 -3.11 -11.04 -1.93
N VAL A 94 -3.47 -10.65 -0.71
CA VAL A 94 -2.63 -9.83 0.16
C VAL A 94 -2.47 -10.51 1.51
N MET A 95 -1.28 -10.40 2.10
CA MET A 95 -1.02 -10.80 3.48
C MET A 95 -1.06 -9.58 4.39
N ILE A 96 -1.77 -9.69 5.50
CA ILE A 96 -1.76 -8.73 6.61
C ILE A 96 -1.08 -9.41 7.79
N ILE A 97 -0.08 -8.74 8.36
CA ILE A 97 0.79 -9.31 9.40
C ILE A 97 0.71 -8.43 10.65
N THR A 98 0.49 -9.05 11.81
CA THR A 98 0.41 -8.36 13.11
C THR A 98 1.71 -8.49 13.91
N ASP A 99 1.87 -7.62 14.92
CA ASP A 99 3.03 -7.67 15.83
C ASP A 99 3.04 -8.90 16.75
N GLN A 100 1.92 -9.62 16.85
CA GLN A 100 1.80 -10.88 17.61
C GLN A 100 1.97 -12.13 16.73
N GLY A 101 2.40 -11.95 15.47
CA GLY A 101 2.71 -13.07 14.57
C GLY A 101 1.50 -13.67 13.85
N GLN A 102 0.32 -13.04 13.94
CA GLN A 102 -0.81 -13.44 13.13
C GLN A 102 -0.58 -13.01 11.68
N VAL A 103 -0.74 -13.96 10.75
CA VAL A 103 -0.64 -13.72 9.30
C VAL A 103 -1.95 -14.11 8.66
N ILE A 104 -2.60 -13.15 8.00
CA ILE A 104 -3.91 -13.35 7.38
C ILE A 104 -3.78 -13.10 5.89
N ARG A 105 -4.10 -14.11 5.07
CA ARG A 105 -4.23 -13.99 3.62
C ARG A 105 -5.67 -13.59 3.29
N MET A 106 -5.83 -12.56 2.47
CA MET A 106 -7.12 -12.06 2.01
C MET A 106 -7.13 -11.88 0.50
N GLN A 107 -8.24 -12.28 -0.15
CA GLN A 107 -8.47 -11.95 -1.55
C GLN A 107 -8.74 -10.46 -1.71
N ALA A 108 -7.98 -9.80 -2.59
CA ALA A 108 -8.11 -8.36 -2.81
C ALA A 108 -9.51 -7.98 -3.26
N LYS A 109 -10.15 -8.76 -4.15
CA LYS A 109 -11.56 -8.55 -4.56
C LYS A 109 -12.56 -8.44 -3.40
N GLY A 110 -12.28 -9.08 -2.27
CA GLY A 110 -13.11 -9.00 -1.06
C GLY A 110 -12.98 -7.68 -0.30
N ILE A 111 -11.95 -6.88 -0.59
CA ILE A 111 -11.70 -5.59 0.07
C ILE A 111 -12.44 -4.49 -0.69
N SER A 112 -13.24 -3.70 0.04
CA SER A 112 -14.06 -2.63 -0.52
C SER A 112 -13.24 -1.59 -1.29
N VAL A 113 -13.69 -1.30 -2.51
CA VAL A 113 -13.19 -0.17 -3.32
C VAL A 113 -14.02 1.06 -2.97
N ILE A 114 -13.40 2.01 -2.25
CA ILE A 114 -14.06 3.26 -1.85
C ILE A 114 -13.10 4.44 -1.97
N GLY A 115 -13.67 5.65 -2.05
CA GLY A 115 -12.91 6.86 -2.32
C GLY A 115 -11.79 7.19 -1.33
N ARG A 116 -10.87 8.05 -1.77
CA ARG A 116 -9.65 8.37 -0.99
C ARG A 116 -9.94 8.97 0.39
N ASN A 117 -10.80 9.99 0.47
CA ASN A 117 -11.00 10.77 1.70
C ASN A 117 -12.01 10.10 2.67
N THR A 118 -11.78 8.84 3.01
CA THR A 118 -12.63 8.00 3.88
C THR A 118 -11.78 7.33 4.96
N GLN A 119 -12.43 6.71 5.95
CA GLN A 119 -11.74 5.92 6.99
C GLN A 119 -11.46 4.47 6.57
N GLY A 120 -11.99 3.98 5.46
CA GLY A 120 -11.92 2.55 5.14
C GLY A 120 -12.90 1.70 5.94
N VAL A 121 -12.75 0.39 5.77
CA VAL A 121 -13.52 -0.67 6.44
C VAL A 121 -12.58 -1.50 7.31
N ARG A 122 -13.14 -2.28 8.24
CA ARG A 122 -12.33 -3.21 9.04
C ARG A 122 -11.92 -4.38 8.13
N LEU A 123 -10.63 -4.68 8.07
CA LEU A 123 -10.11 -5.83 7.33
C LEU A 123 -9.98 -7.05 8.24
N ILE A 124 -9.48 -6.85 9.45
CA ILE A 124 -9.23 -7.91 10.43
C ILE A 124 -9.68 -7.48 11.82
N ASN A 125 -10.02 -8.45 12.67
CA ASN A 125 -10.23 -8.21 14.10
C ASN A 125 -8.90 -8.44 14.82
N LEU A 126 -8.46 -7.43 15.57
CA LEU A 126 -7.24 -7.49 16.36
C LEU A 126 -7.59 -7.75 17.82
N SER A 127 -6.71 -8.47 18.50
CA SER A 127 -6.76 -8.62 19.96
C SER A 127 -6.43 -7.29 20.64
N GLU A 128 -6.73 -7.18 21.93
CA GLU A 128 -6.37 -5.98 22.70
C GLU A 128 -4.85 -5.75 22.69
N GLY A 129 -4.42 -4.56 22.27
CA GLY A 129 -3.01 -4.19 22.16
C GLY A 129 -2.27 -4.72 20.91
N GLU A 130 -2.90 -5.59 20.12
CA GLU A 130 -2.36 -6.09 18.86
C GLU A 130 -2.49 -5.05 17.74
N ARG A 131 -1.48 -4.95 16.88
CA ARG A 131 -1.50 -4.04 15.72
C ARG A 131 -0.96 -4.68 14.46
N VAL A 132 -1.45 -4.22 13.32
CA VAL A 132 -0.87 -4.53 12.01
C VAL A 132 0.50 -3.84 11.91
N VAL A 133 1.49 -4.58 11.43
CA VAL A 133 2.87 -4.09 11.23
C VAL A 133 3.34 -4.21 9.79
N ALA A 134 2.70 -5.03 8.97
CA ALA A 134 3.00 -5.11 7.55
C ALA A 134 1.79 -5.54 6.71
N VAL A 135 1.84 -5.15 5.44
CA VAL A 135 1.00 -5.69 4.37
C VAL A 135 1.91 -6.03 3.19
N ALA A 136 1.66 -7.17 2.54
CA ALA A 136 2.47 -7.62 1.41
C ALA A 136 1.58 -8.24 0.32
N PRO A 137 1.91 -8.08 -0.96
CA PRO A 137 1.27 -8.83 -2.02
C PRO A 137 1.67 -10.31 -1.92
N VAL A 138 0.74 -11.20 -2.26
CA VAL A 138 1.05 -12.61 -2.49
C VAL A 138 1.44 -12.77 -3.94
N VAL A 139 2.63 -13.29 -4.18
CA VAL A 139 3.06 -13.75 -5.50
C VAL A 139 2.67 -15.22 -5.60
N GLU A 140 1.76 -15.55 -6.51
CA GLU A 140 1.49 -16.95 -6.82
C GLU A 140 2.76 -17.54 -7.45
N LYS A 141 3.14 -18.74 -6.99
CA LYS A 141 4.20 -19.49 -7.66
C LYS A 141 3.63 -20.01 -8.97
N ASP A 142 4.35 -19.84 -10.06
CA ASP A 142 4.02 -20.52 -11.30
C ASP A 142 4.07 -22.04 -11.06
N ASP A 143 3.17 -22.80 -11.68
CA ASP A 143 3.05 -24.26 -11.49
C ASP A 143 4.37 -25.02 -11.74
N GLU A 144 5.29 -24.44 -12.52
CA GLU A 144 6.65 -24.96 -12.76
C GLU A 144 7.51 -25.04 -11.48
N ASP A 145 7.34 -24.11 -10.54
CA ASP A 145 8.07 -24.10 -9.27
C ASP A 145 7.60 -25.22 -8.33
N GLU A 146 6.35 -25.69 -8.47
CA GLU A 146 5.83 -26.83 -7.71
C GLU A 146 6.33 -28.18 -8.24
N GLU A 147 6.51 -28.33 -9.56
CA GLU A 147 7.09 -29.57 -10.13
C GLU A 147 8.55 -29.75 -9.75
N ILE A 148 9.35 -28.68 -9.70
CA ILE A 148 10.76 -28.75 -9.29
C ILE A 148 10.87 -29.15 -7.81
N ALA A 149 10.01 -28.62 -6.94
CA ALA A 149 10.01 -28.94 -5.51
C ALA A 149 9.52 -30.38 -5.19
N LYS A 150 8.73 -30.99 -6.08
CA LYS A 150 8.27 -32.39 -5.96
C LYS A 150 9.31 -33.40 -6.47
N ASN A 151 10.31 -32.95 -7.21
CA ASN A 151 11.35 -33.79 -7.83
C ASN A 151 12.73 -33.71 -7.14
N ILE A 152 12.80 -33.11 -5.96
CA ILE A 152 13.95 -33.13 -5.03
C ILE A 152 13.56 -33.94 -3.79
#